data_AF-A0A9P8IM29-F1
#
_entry.id   AF-A0A9P8IM29-F1
#
_cell.length_a   1.000
_cell.length_b   1.000
_cell.length_c   1.000
_cell.angle_alpha   90.00
_cell.angle_beta   90.00
_cell.angle_gamma   90.00
#
_symmetry.space_group_name_H-M   'P 1'
#
loop_
_entity.id
_entity.type
_entity.pdbx_description
1 polymer ?
#
loop_
_entity_poly.entity_id
_entity_poly.type
_entity_poly.pdbx_seq_one_letter_code
_entity_poly.pdbx_strand_id
1 'polypeptide(L)'
;MLNLPSLIPTAGTKTAPGTAAQTPFRARQQASASRQHTRNLEAGMAGVARVTSLLKEVQLGENEKREVLKEAATKQAEAEARKLQTSQTIFDAEKLRLEALPKPASGNAAIAEDVQMPLRDPYMTSNESAPAARLPSLELREKIWKSLQLQPVSPQGPIVGPFAVALPSWIDFHDLIFGPRGSLVTKLRSGMYNRDLHVSWAVDKGRAVALVVGPHPEFTHSAENRNLWKELRNLWLKVLEWVLLACQGNPFRLVDFLGDYQILEIEVNLLLDSEILGRLMEAWEKLSTDPVQSSAMAAAKKANLIAWTPRIFAMLKYPGTPLLLHSWVHECWENRDEMKERVGVARYLWSQHDHVAAFIWQRQMMDEIKAYEEYQT
;
A
#
# COMPACT_ATOMS: atom_id res chain seq x y z
N MET A 1 -52.26 26.37 -44.64
CA MET A 1 -53.21 27.17 -43.83
C MET A 1 -52.65 27.20 -42.41
N LEU A 2 -52.02 28.32 -42.03
CA LEU A 2 -52.45 29.28 -40.96
C LEU A 2 -52.20 28.70 -39.55
N ASN A 3 -51.59 29.34 -38.56
CA ASN A 3 -51.14 30.72 -38.36
C ASN A 3 -50.26 30.77 -37.08
N LEU A 4 -49.32 31.73 -37.03
CA LEU A 4 -48.71 32.29 -35.80
C LEU A 4 -49.74 33.11 -34.99
N PRO A 5 -49.51 33.39 -33.69
CA PRO A 5 -48.85 34.65 -33.25
C PRO A 5 -47.90 34.45 -32.02
N SER A 6 -46.70 35.05 -31.96
CA SER A 6 -46.35 36.41 -31.49
C SER A 6 -46.86 36.79 -30.08
N LEU A 7 -45.94 37.06 -29.14
CA LEU A 7 -45.78 38.39 -28.48
C LEU A 7 -44.63 38.40 -27.45
N ILE A 8 -43.82 39.45 -27.53
CA ILE A 8 -42.84 39.96 -26.54
C ILE A 8 -43.60 40.94 -25.60
N PRO A 9 -43.13 41.18 -24.35
CA PRO A 9 -42.57 42.51 -24.09
C PRO A 9 -41.32 42.53 -23.18
N THR A 10 -40.67 43.69 -23.28
CA THR A 10 -39.36 44.16 -22.81
C THR A 10 -39.33 44.80 -21.41
N ALA A 11 -38.09 45.11 -20.97
CA ALA A 11 -37.62 46.01 -19.89
C ALA A 11 -37.44 45.34 -18.51
N GLY A 12 -36.32 45.46 -17.79
CA GLY A 12 -35.11 46.27 -17.94
C GLY A 12 -34.67 46.71 -16.54
N THR A 13 -33.43 46.46 -16.12
CA THR A 13 -32.70 47.32 -15.16
C THR A 13 -31.22 46.96 -15.05
N LYS A 14 -30.41 48.01 -15.08
CA LYS A 14 -28.96 48.04 -14.86
C LYS A 14 -28.62 47.71 -13.40
N THR A 15 -27.51 47.03 -13.17
CA THR A 15 -26.52 47.39 -12.13
C THR A 15 -25.23 46.59 -12.32
N ALA A 16 -24.10 47.29 -12.30
CA ALA A 16 -22.75 46.80 -12.03
C ALA A 16 -22.15 47.76 -10.98
N PRO A 17 -20.97 47.52 -10.38
CA PRO A 17 -20.19 46.29 -10.21
C PRO A 17 -19.91 46.00 -8.71
N GLY A 18 -19.63 44.74 -8.36
CA GLY A 18 -19.25 44.36 -7.00
C GLY A 18 -17.93 43.60 -6.99
N THR A 19 -16.82 44.34 -6.93
CA THR A 19 -15.47 43.83 -6.74
C THR A 19 -15.35 43.23 -5.34
N ALA A 20 -15.38 41.91 -5.21
CA ALA A 20 -15.04 41.21 -3.97
C ALA A 20 -13.65 40.60 -4.11
N ALA A 21 -12.72 41.14 -3.33
CA ALA A 21 -11.34 40.69 -3.21
C ALA A 21 -11.27 39.22 -2.76
N GLN A 22 -10.73 38.36 -3.62
CA GLN A 22 -10.27 37.03 -3.22
C GLN A 22 -8.98 37.17 -2.40
N THR A 23 -9.07 36.81 -1.13
CA THR A 23 -7.94 36.73 -0.21
C THR A 23 -7.10 35.48 -0.51
N PRO A 24 -5.76 35.54 -0.53
CA PRO A 24 -4.92 34.41 -0.91
C PRO A 24 -4.63 33.52 0.31
N PHE A 25 -5.54 32.61 0.66
CA PHE A 25 -5.28 31.60 1.70
C PHE A 25 -4.73 30.28 1.12
N ARG A 26 -4.95 30.03 -0.18
CA ARG A 26 -4.57 28.77 -0.85
C ARG A 26 -3.07 28.61 -1.12
N ALA A 27 -2.34 29.72 -1.26
CA ALA A 27 -0.89 29.70 -1.55
C ALA A 27 -0.01 29.35 -0.33
N ARG A 28 -0.54 29.43 0.90
CA ARG A 28 0.27 29.27 2.12
C ARG A 28 0.30 27.84 2.66
N GLN A 29 -0.71 27.02 2.39
CA GLN A 29 -0.75 25.60 2.79
C GLN A 29 -0.08 24.67 1.76
N GLN A 30 -0.18 24.94 0.45
CA GLN A 30 0.54 24.15 -0.55
C GLN A 30 2.05 24.43 -0.56
N ALA A 31 2.47 25.67 -0.27
CA ALA A 31 3.89 26.01 -0.16
C ALA A 31 4.58 25.43 1.10
N SER A 32 3.83 25.09 2.15
CA SER A 32 4.39 24.50 3.38
C SER A 32 4.53 22.98 3.27
N ALA A 33 3.56 22.28 2.67
CA ALA A 33 3.68 20.85 2.37
C ALA A 33 4.78 20.56 1.33
N SER A 34 4.87 21.38 0.28
CA SER A 34 5.91 21.22 -0.76
C SER A 34 7.32 21.48 -0.22
N ARG A 35 7.53 22.50 0.63
CA ARG A 35 8.85 22.80 1.26
C ARG A 35 9.27 21.78 2.33
N GLN A 36 8.34 21.15 3.03
CA GLN A 36 8.65 20.02 3.92
C GLN A 36 9.00 18.76 3.14
N HIS A 37 8.39 18.54 1.97
CA HIS A 37 8.69 17.40 1.12
C HIS A 37 10.08 17.51 0.47
N THR A 38 10.52 18.71 0.05
CA THR A 38 11.88 18.92 -0.50
C THR A 38 12.97 18.75 0.56
N ARG A 39 12.74 19.22 1.80
CA ARG A 39 13.71 19.06 2.91
C ARG A 39 13.82 17.63 3.41
N ASN A 40 12.74 16.84 3.39
CA ASN A 40 12.77 15.44 3.78
C ASN A 40 13.37 14.52 2.70
N LEU A 41 13.22 14.86 1.41
CA LEU A 41 13.89 14.18 0.30
C LEU A 41 15.39 14.45 0.27
N GLU A 42 15.82 15.69 0.53
CA GLU A 42 17.25 16.04 0.64
C GLU A 42 17.91 15.39 1.85
N ALA A 43 17.21 15.25 2.98
CA ALA A 43 17.73 14.56 4.17
C ALA A 43 17.80 13.02 4.00
N GLY A 44 16.82 12.42 3.31
CA GLY A 44 16.79 10.98 3.04
C GLY A 44 17.81 10.54 1.99
N MET A 45 18.00 11.32 0.92
CA MET A 45 18.98 11.00 -0.12
C MET A 45 20.42 11.37 0.25
N ALA A 46 20.64 12.39 1.09
CA ALA A 46 21.98 12.72 1.58
C ALA A 46 22.53 11.67 2.57
N GLY A 47 21.67 10.91 3.27
CA GLY A 47 22.07 9.85 4.19
C GLY A 47 22.61 8.61 3.48
N VAL A 48 21.90 8.11 2.47
CA VAL A 48 22.27 6.87 1.76
C VAL A 48 23.39 7.10 0.74
N ALA A 49 23.43 8.27 0.07
CA ALA A 49 24.51 8.63 -0.83
C ALA A 49 25.84 8.92 -0.11
N ARG A 50 25.82 9.41 1.14
CA ARG A 50 27.07 9.56 1.94
C ARG A 50 27.60 8.23 2.44
N VAL A 51 26.74 7.31 2.86
CA VAL A 51 27.19 5.98 3.32
C VAL A 51 27.74 5.15 2.16
N THR A 52 27.16 5.24 0.96
CA THR A 52 27.71 4.56 -0.23
C THR A 52 28.91 5.30 -0.86
N SER A 53 29.02 6.63 -0.70
CA SER A 53 30.22 7.39 -1.11
C SER A 53 31.41 7.20 -0.17
N LEU A 54 31.20 6.94 1.13
CA LEU A 54 32.26 6.65 2.11
C LEU A 54 32.79 5.21 2.03
N LEU A 55 32.07 4.34 1.32
CA LEU A 55 32.46 2.94 1.07
C LEU A 55 33.27 2.76 -0.22
N LYS A 56 33.43 3.80 -1.05
CA LYS A 56 34.48 3.86 -2.07
C LYS A 56 35.80 4.29 -1.41
N GLU A 57 36.57 3.29 -0.99
CA GLU A 57 38.04 3.32 -0.95
C GLU A 57 38.70 4.45 -0.13
N VAL A 58 38.40 4.54 1.17
CA VAL A 58 39.39 5.07 2.12
C VAL A 58 39.80 3.92 3.03
N GLN A 59 41.11 3.67 3.11
CA GLN A 59 41.75 2.76 4.06
C GLN A 59 41.57 3.29 5.49
N LEU A 60 40.33 3.40 5.95
CA LEU A 60 40.01 3.72 7.34
C LEU A 60 40.53 2.55 8.18
N GLY A 61 41.34 2.84 9.19
CA GLY A 61 41.77 1.85 10.17
C GLY A 61 40.54 1.19 10.82
N GLU A 62 40.66 -0.05 11.28
CA GLU A 62 39.54 -0.78 11.89
C GLU A 62 38.86 0.00 13.03
N ASN A 63 39.62 0.82 13.76
CA ASN A 63 39.11 1.69 14.81
C ASN A 63 38.20 2.80 14.26
N GLU A 64 38.57 3.43 13.15
CA GLU A 64 37.79 4.50 12.54
C GLU A 64 36.51 3.96 11.90
N LYS A 65 36.57 2.76 11.30
CA LYS A 65 35.36 2.04 10.85
C LYS A 65 34.41 1.74 12.01
N ARG A 66 34.93 1.31 13.17
CA ARG A 66 34.12 1.05 14.37
C ARG A 66 33.46 2.33 14.90
N GLU A 67 34.18 3.45 14.94
CA GLU A 67 33.60 4.71 15.41
C GLU A 67 32.54 5.25 14.45
N VAL A 68 32.75 5.18 13.13
CA VAL A 68 31.75 5.56 12.12
C VAL A 68 30.48 4.69 12.25
N LEU A 69 30.64 3.38 12.47
CA LEU A 69 29.52 2.46 12.68
C LEU A 69 28.75 2.77 13.98
N LYS A 70 29.46 3.09 15.06
CA LYS A 70 28.83 3.53 16.32
C LYS A 70 28.08 4.83 16.16
N GLU A 71 28.68 5.83 15.50
CA GLU A 71 28.03 7.12 15.27
C GLU A 71 26.77 6.95 14.40
N ALA A 72 26.85 6.14 13.34
CA ALA A 72 25.69 5.82 12.49
C ALA A 72 24.58 5.11 13.28
N ALA A 73 24.94 4.14 14.12
CA ALA A 73 23.99 3.43 14.98
C ALA A 73 23.30 4.38 15.99
N THR A 74 24.07 5.30 16.60
CA THR A 74 23.52 6.31 17.52
C THR A 74 22.54 7.24 16.79
N LYS A 75 22.91 7.75 15.62
CA LYS A 75 22.03 8.61 14.81
C LYS A 75 20.75 7.89 14.37
N GLN A 76 20.86 6.61 14.02
CA GLN A 76 19.69 5.79 13.67
C GLN A 76 18.77 5.62 14.89
N ALA A 77 19.33 5.28 16.06
CA ALA A 77 18.57 5.14 17.29
C ALA A 77 17.87 6.46 17.70
N GLU A 78 18.54 7.60 17.55
CA GLU A 78 17.94 8.92 17.79
C GLU A 78 16.79 9.22 16.81
N ALA A 79 16.95 8.87 15.53
CA ALA A 79 15.90 9.05 14.52
C ALA A 79 14.68 8.16 14.81
N GLU A 80 14.90 6.90 15.20
CA GLU A 80 13.85 5.97 15.62
C GLU A 80 13.12 6.47 16.88
N ALA A 81 13.86 6.99 17.87
CA ALA A 81 13.27 7.57 19.08
C ALA A 81 12.41 8.80 18.77
N ARG A 82 12.87 9.71 17.91
CA ARG A 82 12.09 10.89 17.49
C ARG A 82 10.83 10.50 16.71
N LYS A 83 10.92 9.49 15.85
CA LYS A 83 9.79 8.94 15.12
C LYS A 83 8.75 8.38 16.09
N LEU A 84 9.17 7.54 17.04
CA LEU A 84 8.30 7.00 18.07
C LEU A 84 7.63 8.11 18.89
N GLN A 85 8.40 9.10 19.34
CA GLN A 85 7.89 10.23 20.12
C GLN A 85 6.85 11.04 19.33
N THR A 86 7.11 11.31 18.05
CA THR A 86 6.18 12.04 17.18
C THR A 86 4.89 11.27 17.00
N SER A 87 4.98 9.98 16.67
CA SER A 87 3.81 9.11 16.52
C SER A 87 3.01 8.99 17.82
N GLN A 88 3.69 8.85 18.97
CA GLN A 88 3.03 8.80 20.28
C GLN A 88 2.32 10.11 20.59
N THR A 89 2.93 11.26 20.31
CA THR A 89 2.30 12.57 20.50
C THR A 89 1.01 12.72 19.69
N ILE A 90 1.01 12.27 18.44
CA ILE A 90 -0.20 12.30 17.58
C ILE A 90 -1.26 11.34 18.13
N PHE A 91 -0.85 10.13 18.53
CA PHE A 91 -1.76 9.15 19.12
C PHE A 91 -2.41 9.68 20.40
N ASP A 92 -1.63 10.25 21.32
CA ASP A 92 -2.12 10.78 22.60
C ASP A 92 -3.05 11.98 22.39
N ALA A 93 -2.71 12.87 21.46
CA ALA A 93 -3.56 14.00 21.10
C ALA A 93 -4.91 13.54 20.53
N GLU A 94 -4.92 12.52 19.67
CA GLU A 94 -6.16 11.97 19.14
C GLU A 94 -6.96 11.22 20.22
N LYS A 95 -6.29 10.46 21.09
CA LYS A 95 -6.93 9.79 22.23
C LYS A 95 -7.63 10.80 23.14
N LEU A 96 -6.96 11.90 23.49
CA LEU A 96 -7.54 12.99 24.28
C LEU A 96 -8.76 13.61 23.59
N ARG A 97 -8.69 13.82 22.27
CA ARG A 97 -9.81 14.33 21.46
C ARG A 97 -11.00 13.37 21.51
N LEU A 98 -10.75 12.06 21.42
CA LEU A 98 -11.79 11.02 21.46
C LEU A 98 -12.43 10.90 22.84
N GLU A 99 -11.64 10.97 23.91
CA GLU A 99 -12.14 10.95 25.30
C GLU A 99 -13.02 12.16 25.64
N ALA A 100 -12.84 13.28 24.94
CA ALA A 100 -13.69 14.46 25.06
C ALA A 100 -15.05 14.31 24.33
N LEU A 101 -15.21 13.31 23.47
CA LEU A 101 -16.49 13.02 22.82
C LEU A 101 -17.47 12.35 23.80
N PRO A 102 -18.79 12.54 23.63
CA PRO A 102 -19.77 11.75 24.36
C PRO A 102 -19.48 10.27 24.18
N LYS A 103 -19.42 9.52 25.29
CA LYS A 103 -19.20 8.07 25.23
C LYS A 103 -20.28 7.45 24.35
N PRO A 104 -19.92 6.63 23.35
CA PRO A 104 -20.90 5.96 22.52
C PRO A 104 -21.79 5.08 23.41
N ALA A 105 -23.08 5.02 23.07
CA ALA A 105 -24.08 4.27 23.85
C ALA A 105 -23.77 2.76 23.93
N SER A 106 -23.01 2.24 22.98
CA SER A 106 -22.49 0.87 22.97
C SER A 106 -21.31 0.76 22.00
N GLY A 107 -20.45 -0.23 22.23
CA GLY A 107 -19.36 -0.58 21.32
C GLY A 107 -18.11 -1.01 22.07
N ASN A 108 -17.48 -2.08 21.59
CA ASN A 108 -16.11 -2.42 21.99
C ASN A 108 -15.14 -1.68 21.07
N ALA A 109 -13.93 -1.44 21.56
CA ALA A 109 -12.82 -1.06 20.70
C ALA A 109 -12.54 -2.17 19.70
N ALA A 110 -12.12 -1.81 18.48
CA ALA A 110 -11.71 -2.79 17.47
C ALA A 110 -10.38 -3.49 17.84
N ILE A 111 -9.52 -2.82 18.62
CA ILE A 111 -8.23 -3.37 19.05
C ILE A 111 -8.03 -3.16 20.56
N ALA A 112 -7.33 -4.09 21.20
CA ALA A 112 -7.05 -4.00 22.62
C ALA A 112 -6.03 -2.88 22.95
N GLU A 113 -6.10 -2.35 24.17
CA GLU A 113 -5.30 -1.19 24.60
C GLU A 113 -3.79 -1.51 24.64
N ASP A 114 -3.41 -2.75 24.90
CA ASP A 114 -2.03 -3.24 25.01
C ASP A 114 -1.35 -3.48 23.65
N VAL A 115 -2.14 -3.53 22.57
CA VAL A 115 -1.60 -3.69 21.21
C VAL A 115 -0.70 -2.50 20.87
N GLN A 116 0.53 -2.78 20.44
CA GLN A 116 1.46 -1.75 20.00
C GLN A 116 1.16 -1.24 18.60
N MET A 117 1.33 0.06 18.40
CA MET A 117 1.16 0.68 17.08
C MET A 117 2.23 0.19 16.09
N PRO A 118 1.85 -0.28 14.89
CA PRO A 118 2.80 -0.77 13.90
C PRO A 118 3.51 0.40 13.20
N LEU A 119 4.64 0.84 13.75
CA LEU A 119 5.48 1.84 13.11
C LEU A 119 6.21 1.24 11.90
N ARG A 120 6.16 1.93 10.77
CA ARG A 120 6.86 1.52 9.53
C ARG A 120 7.88 2.55 9.11
N ASP A 121 8.95 2.10 8.48
CA ASP A 121 10.02 2.98 8.02
C ASP A 121 9.61 3.80 6.80
N PRO A 122 10.24 4.96 6.57
CA PRO A 122 10.02 5.74 5.36
C PRO A 122 10.27 4.89 4.11
N TYR A 123 9.67 5.31 3.00
CA TYR A 123 9.85 4.65 1.72
C TYR A 123 11.33 4.56 1.33
N MET A 124 11.79 3.33 1.05
CA MET A 124 13.13 3.07 0.54
C MET A 124 13.00 2.50 -0.87
N THR A 125 13.61 3.15 -1.86
CA THR A 125 13.63 2.64 -3.23
C THR A 125 14.42 1.33 -3.30
N SER A 126 14.06 0.46 -4.26
CA SER A 126 14.63 -0.88 -4.52
C SER A 126 16.15 -0.96 -4.76
N ASN A 127 16.91 0.12 -4.56
CA ASN A 127 18.35 0.12 -4.72
C ASN A 127 19.06 -0.75 -3.67
N GLU A 128 18.35 -1.20 -2.64
CA GLU A 128 18.85 -2.18 -1.68
C GLU A 128 18.95 -3.58 -2.30
N SER A 129 20.00 -4.30 -1.90
CA SER A 129 20.23 -5.66 -2.38
C SER A 129 19.18 -6.61 -1.81
N ALA A 130 18.34 -7.15 -2.68
CA ALA A 130 17.48 -8.28 -2.34
C ALA A 130 18.35 -9.53 -2.09
N PRO A 131 18.10 -10.26 -1.00
CA PRO A 131 18.80 -11.51 -0.75
C PRO A 131 18.40 -12.55 -1.80
N ALA A 132 19.34 -13.45 -2.13
CA ALA A 132 19.05 -14.57 -3.01
C ALA A 132 17.95 -15.45 -2.41
N ALA A 133 17.00 -15.85 -3.24
CA ALA A 133 15.90 -16.73 -2.85
C ALA A 133 15.94 -18.01 -3.66
N ARG A 134 15.59 -19.13 -3.01
CA ARG A 134 15.40 -20.40 -3.69
C ARG A 134 14.10 -20.32 -4.49
N LEU A 135 14.19 -20.50 -5.81
CA LEU A 135 13.03 -20.43 -6.69
C LEU A 135 12.31 -21.79 -6.79
N PRO A 136 10.98 -21.80 -6.92
CA PRO A 136 10.24 -22.99 -7.33
C PRO A 136 10.69 -23.52 -8.70
N SER A 137 10.67 -24.85 -8.87
CA SER A 137 11.06 -25.51 -10.12
C SER A 137 10.35 -24.91 -11.34
N LEU A 138 11.12 -24.43 -12.32
CA LEU A 138 10.58 -23.86 -13.55
C LEU A 138 9.87 -24.92 -14.39
N GLU A 139 10.48 -26.09 -14.56
CA GLU A 139 9.91 -27.20 -15.34
C GLU A 139 8.52 -27.60 -14.82
N LEU A 140 8.37 -27.72 -13.51
CA LEU A 140 7.09 -28.08 -12.90
C LEU A 140 6.06 -26.96 -13.09
N ARG A 141 6.45 -25.69 -12.90
CA ARG A 141 5.57 -24.54 -13.15
C ARG A 141 5.11 -24.48 -14.62
N GLU A 142 6.00 -24.71 -15.58
CA GLU A 142 5.68 -24.78 -17.01
C GLU A 142 4.68 -25.88 -17.34
N LYS A 143 4.89 -27.08 -16.79
CA LYS A 143 3.99 -28.21 -16.99
C LYS A 143 2.60 -27.90 -16.45
N ILE A 144 2.50 -27.33 -15.25
CA ILE A 144 1.21 -26.95 -14.66
C ILE A 144 0.54 -25.83 -15.49
N TRP A 145 1.31 -24.80 -15.85
CA TRP A 145 0.82 -23.66 -16.64
C TRP A 145 0.20 -24.08 -17.98
N LYS A 146 0.92 -24.91 -18.74
CA LYS A 146 0.45 -25.50 -20.00
C LYS A 146 -0.80 -26.36 -19.78
N SER A 147 -0.81 -27.17 -18.72
CA SER A 147 -1.94 -28.06 -18.41
C SER A 147 -3.21 -27.29 -18.05
N LEU A 148 -3.07 -26.13 -17.41
CA LEU A 148 -4.17 -25.22 -17.09
C LEU A 148 -4.55 -24.30 -18.25
N GLN A 149 -3.82 -24.35 -19.38
CA GLN A 149 -4.02 -23.50 -20.55
C GLN A 149 -4.05 -21.99 -20.22
N LEU A 150 -3.22 -21.57 -19.26
CA LEU A 150 -3.17 -20.19 -18.81
C LEU A 150 -2.54 -19.29 -19.88
N GLN A 151 -3.04 -18.06 -19.95
CA GLN A 151 -2.52 -16.99 -20.79
C GLN A 151 -1.74 -15.98 -19.94
N PRO A 152 -0.74 -15.28 -20.51
CA PRO A 152 -0.23 -15.42 -21.87
C PRO A 152 0.66 -16.68 -22.04
N VAL A 153 0.71 -17.24 -23.26
CA VAL A 153 1.59 -18.39 -23.59
C VAL A 153 3.08 -18.00 -23.54
N SER A 154 3.39 -16.74 -23.83
CA SER A 154 4.74 -16.16 -23.78
C SER A 154 4.79 -14.98 -22.81
N PRO A 155 5.96 -14.65 -22.25
CA PRO A 155 6.11 -13.46 -21.40
C PRO A 155 5.56 -12.20 -22.09
N GLN A 156 4.68 -11.48 -21.42
CA GLN A 156 4.04 -10.27 -21.92
C GLN A 156 3.70 -9.33 -20.77
N GLY A 157 4.15 -8.07 -20.89
CA GLY A 157 3.93 -7.03 -19.90
C GLY A 157 4.44 -7.44 -18.50
N PRO A 158 3.58 -7.40 -17.46
CA PRO A 158 3.92 -7.81 -16.11
C PRO A 158 4.10 -9.33 -15.96
N ILE A 159 3.61 -10.17 -16.88
CA ILE A 159 3.77 -11.62 -16.76
C ILE A 159 5.09 -12.04 -17.41
N VAL A 160 6.10 -12.34 -16.59
CA VAL A 160 7.47 -12.63 -17.05
C VAL A 160 7.76 -14.12 -17.19
N GLY A 161 6.80 -14.98 -16.84
CA GLY A 161 6.89 -16.42 -17.04
C GLY A 161 5.80 -17.20 -16.30
N PRO A 162 5.85 -18.54 -16.35
CA PRO A 162 4.87 -19.40 -15.70
C PRO A 162 4.79 -19.14 -14.20
N PHE A 163 3.65 -18.63 -13.74
CA PHE A 163 3.43 -18.20 -12.36
C PHE A 163 4.46 -17.18 -11.84
N ALA A 164 4.99 -16.34 -12.73
CA ALA A 164 5.95 -15.29 -12.39
C ALA A 164 5.46 -13.93 -12.88
N VAL A 165 5.48 -12.93 -11.98
CA VAL A 165 5.01 -11.57 -12.24
C VAL A 165 6.10 -10.56 -11.89
N ALA A 166 6.36 -9.62 -12.79
CA ALA A 166 7.33 -8.55 -12.60
C ALA A 166 6.93 -7.64 -11.44
N LEU A 167 7.94 -7.13 -10.75
CA LEU A 167 7.78 -6.11 -9.74
C LEU A 167 8.08 -4.73 -10.34
N PRO A 168 7.35 -3.68 -9.95
CA PRO A 168 7.75 -2.30 -10.22
C PRO A 168 9.20 -2.05 -9.82
N SER A 169 9.98 -1.41 -10.69
CA SER A 169 11.40 -1.15 -10.43
C SER A 169 11.65 -0.28 -9.20
N TRP A 170 10.65 0.48 -8.76
CA TRP A 170 10.73 1.35 -7.59
C TRP A 170 10.26 0.69 -6.30
N ILE A 171 9.74 -0.55 -6.33
CA ILE A 171 9.10 -1.18 -5.17
C ILE A 171 9.98 -1.17 -3.91
N ASP A 172 9.38 -0.85 -2.76
CA ASP A 172 10.02 -0.98 -1.46
C ASP A 172 10.02 -2.45 -1.02
N PHE A 173 10.93 -3.22 -1.62
CA PHE A 173 11.01 -4.67 -1.42
C PHE A 173 11.21 -5.04 0.05
N HIS A 174 12.00 -4.25 0.78
CA HIS A 174 12.37 -4.54 2.17
C HIS A 174 11.20 -4.36 3.13
N ASP A 175 10.36 -3.34 2.95
CA ASP A 175 9.21 -3.15 3.81
C ASP A 175 7.95 -3.90 3.34
N LEU A 176 7.80 -4.16 2.03
CA LEU A 176 6.60 -4.78 1.47
C LEU A 176 6.64 -6.31 1.36
N ILE A 177 7.82 -6.90 1.18
CA ILE A 177 7.97 -8.34 0.95
C ILE A 177 8.92 -8.98 1.97
N PHE A 178 10.11 -8.42 2.16
CA PHE A 178 11.16 -9.08 2.95
C PHE A 178 10.95 -8.95 4.46
N GLY A 179 10.71 -7.72 4.91
CA GLY A 179 10.65 -7.33 6.30
C GLY A 179 12.03 -7.12 6.95
N PRO A 180 12.06 -6.51 8.14
CA PRO A 180 13.25 -6.49 8.98
C PRO A 180 13.77 -7.91 9.20
N ARG A 181 15.03 -8.16 8.80
CA ARG A 181 15.71 -9.46 8.92
C ARG A 181 14.93 -10.65 8.33
N GLY A 182 14.12 -10.43 7.28
CA GLY A 182 13.36 -11.51 6.63
C GLY A 182 12.12 -11.98 7.41
N SER A 183 11.66 -11.18 8.38
CA SER A 183 10.53 -11.54 9.24
C SER A 183 9.21 -11.74 8.47
N LEU A 184 8.93 -10.94 7.44
CA LEU A 184 7.71 -11.10 6.64
C LEU A 184 7.77 -12.37 5.79
N VAL A 185 8.94 -12.71 5.25
CA VAL A 185 9.15 -13.96 4.51
C VAL A 185 9.01 -15.18 5.43
N THR A 186 9.50 -15.07 6.67
CA THR A 186 9.33 -16.12 7.68
C THR A 186 7.86 -16.36 7.96
N LYS A 187 7.07 -15.29 8.12
CA LYS A 187 5.61 -15.37 8.29
C LYS A 187 4.90 -15.96 7.06
N LEU A 188 5.28 -15.55 5.84
CA LEU A 188 4.75 -16.16 4.60
C LEU A 188 4.95 -17.68 4.58
N ARG A 189 6.11 -18.14 5.05
CA ARG A 189 6.46 -19.57 5.09
C ARG A 189 5.80 -20.34 6.24
N SER A 190 5.34 -19.67 7.30
CA SER A 190 4.81 -20.34 8.49
C SER A 190 3.36 -20.85 8.36
N GLY A 191 2.83 -21.01 7.14
CA GLY A 191 1.56 -21.69 6.90
C GLY A 191 0.36 -20.79 6.57
N MET A 192 0.59 -19.57 6.05
CA MET A 192 -0.48 -18.70 5.56
C MET A 192 -1.16 -19.22 4.28
N TYR A 193 -0.57 -20.21 3.63
CA TYR A 193 -1.15 -20.91 2.50
C TYR A 193 -0.68 -22.35 2.57
N ASN A 194 -1.18 -23.18 1.64
CA ASN A 194 -0.80 -24.59 1.57
C ASN A 194 0.73 -24.74 1.62
N ARG A 195 1.25 -25.48 2.60
CA ARG A 195 2.68 -25.74 2.79
C ARG A 195 3.39 -26.27 1.54
N ASP A 196 2.64 -26.89 0.62
CA ASP A 196 3.14 -27.42 -0.64
C ASP A 196 3.42 -26.32 -1.68
N LEU A 197 3.07 -25.07 -1.40
CA LEU A 197 3.33 -23.91 -2.24
C LEU A 197 4.43 -23.04 -1.65
N HIS A 198 4.95 -22.13 -2.47
CA HIS A 198 6.00 -21.20 -2.08
C HIS A 198 5.91 -19.93 -2.91
N VAL A 199 5.97 -18.78 -2.23
CA VAL A 199 6.18 -17.48 -2.86
C VAL A 199 7.65 -17.08 -2.68
N SER A 200 8.32 -16.83 -3.79
CA SER A 200 9.74 -16.44 -3.86
C SER A 200 9.90 -15.24 -4.78
N TRP A 201 11.15 -14.81 -5.00
CA TRP A 201 11.45 -13.71 -5.93
C TRP A 201 12.69 -14.00 -6.76
N ALA A 202 12.65 -13.53 -8.01
CA ALA A 202 13.80 -13.53 -8.89
C ALA A 202 14.66 -12.28 -8.61
N VAL A 203 15.98 -12.44 -8.68
CA VAL A 203 16.95 -11.37 -8.45
C VAL A 203 17.72 -11.11 -9.75
N ASP A 204 17.82 -9.86 -10.17
CA ASP A 204 18.71 -9.40 -11.23
C ASP A 204 19.54 -8.20 -10.73
N LYS A 205 20.86 -8.27 -10.94
CA LYS A 205 21.83 -7.26 -10.45
C LYS A 205 21.63 -6.89 -8.97
N GLY A 206 21.34 -7.88 -8.14
CA GLY A 206 21.11 -7.71 -6.71
C GLY A 206 19.72 -7.17 -6.35
N ARG A 207 18.83 -6.89 -7.30
CA ARG A 207 17.48 -6.36 -7.00
C ARG A 207 16.40 -7.39 -7.27
N ALA A 208 15.34 -7.40 -6.48
CA ALA A 208 14.17 -8.22 -6.75
C ALA A 208 13.43 -7.67 -7.97
N VAL A 209 13.24 -8.49 -9.00
CA VAL A 209 12.62 -8.08 -10.27
C VAL A 209 11.28 -8.75 -10.55
N ALA A 210 10.98 -9.86 -9.89
CA ALA A 210 9.73 -10.58 -10.06
C ALA A 210 9.38 -11.39 -8.82
N LEU A 211 8.09 -11.56 -8.55
CA LEU A 211 7.58 -12.58 -7.65
C LEU A 211 7.32 -13.87 -8.44
N VAL A 212 7.65 -15.00 -7.83
CA VAL A 212 7.49 -16.34 -8.42
C VAL A 212 6.72 -17.21 -7.45
N VAL A 213 5.59 -17.74 -7.89
CA VAL A 213 4.78 -18.67 -7.12
C VAL A 213 4.95 -20.06 -7.71
N GLY A 214 5.09 -21.09 -6.88
CA GLY A 214 5.18 -22.46 -7.36
C GLY A 214 5.17 -23.48 -6.24
N PRO A 215 5.29 -24.77 -6.60
CA PRO A 215 5.44 -25.83 -5.62
C PRO A 215 6.71 -25.62 -4.78
N HIS A 216 6.62 -25.96 -3.50
CA HIS A 216 7.68 -25.70 -2.53
C HIS A 216 8.99 -26.42 -2.92
N PRO A 217 10.13 -25.72 -2.99
CA PRO A 217 11.36 -26.30 -3.53
C PRO A 217 12.01 -27.36 -2.63
N GLU A 218 11.55 -27.51 -1.38
CA GLU A 218 12.05 -28.50 -0.42
C GLU A 218 11.24 -29.81 -0.42
N PHE A 219 10.06 -29.82 -1.04
CA PHE A 219 9.21 -31.01 -1.09
C PHE A 219 9.20 -31.61 -2.49
N THR A 220 9.02 -32.93 -2.56
CA THR A 220 8.79 -33.62 -3.82
C THR A 220 7.33 -33.49 -4.20
N HIS A 221 7.07 -32.96 -5.40
CA HIS A 221 5.71 -32.74 -5.88
C HIS A 221 5.44 -33.57 -7.13
N SER A 222 4.30 -34.27 -7.14
CA SER A 222 3.82 -34.89 -8.37
C SER A 222 3.25 -33.84 -9.29
N ALA A 223 3.69 -33.88 -10.54
CA ALA A 223 3.10 -33.05 -11.58
C ALA A 223 1.63 -33.40 -11.86
N GLU A 224 1.10 -34.54 -11.39
CA GLU A 224 -0.29 -34.96 -11.64
C GLU A 224 -1.26 -34.54 -10.54
N ASN A 225 -0.77 -33.91 -9.46
CA ASN A 225 -1.61 -33.47 -8.35
C ASN A 225 -2.48 -32.27 -8.75
N ARG A 226 -3.71 -32.54 -9.19
CA ARG A 226 -4.66 -31.50 -9.61
C ARG A 226 -5.08 -30.55 -8.50
N ASN A 227 -5.04 -30.97 -7.23
CA ASN A 227 -5.35 -30.06 -6.11
C ASN A 227 -4.24 -29.02 -5.96
N LEU A 228 -2.98 -29.45 -6.03
CA LEU A 228 -1.83 -28.54 -6.06
C LEU A 228 -1.94 -27.50 -7.18
N TRP A 229 -2.42 -27.89 -8.36
CA TRP A 229 -2.60 -26.98 -9.49
C TRP A 229 -3.64 -25.88 -9.21
N LYS A 230 -4.78 -26.26 -8.61
CA LYS A 230 -5.84 -25.32 -8.22
C LYS A 230 -5.34 -24.33 -7.17
N GLU A 231 -4.72 -24.85 -6.12
CA GLU A 231 -4.14 -24.03 -5.05
C GLU A 231 -3.05 -23.08 -5.59
N LEU A 232 -2.18 -23.57 -6.48
CA LEU A 232 -1.15 -22.74 -7.13
C LEU A 232 -1.77 -21.61 -7.95
N ARG A 233 -2.79 -21.92 -8.76
CA ARG A 233 -3.51 -20.90 -9.54
C ARG A 233 -4.15 -19.85 -8.64
N ASN A 234 -4.83 -20.28 -7.58
CA ASN A 234 -5.50 -19.38 -6.63
C ASN A 234 -4.48 -18.46 -5.93
N LEU A 235 -3.38 -19.01 -5.42
CA LEU A 235 -2.32 -18.22 -4.80
C LEU A 235 -1.70 -17.23 -5.79
N TRP A 236 -1.45 -17.65 -7.03
CA TRP A 236 -0.90 -16.76 -8.05
C TRP A 236 -1.85 -15.60 -8.39
N LEU A 237 -3.16 -15.84 -8.47
CA LEU A 237 -4.15 -14.78 -8.70
C LEU A 237 -4.14 -13.75 -7.56
N LYS A 238 -4.04 -14.20 -6.31
CA LYS A 238 -3.88 -13.31 -5.14
C LYS A 238 -2.58 -12.50 -5.23
N VAL A 239 -1.48 -13.12 -5.66
CA VAL A 239 -0.21 -12.40 -5.87
C VAL A 239 -0.33 -11.37 -7.00
N LEU A 240 -1.05 -11.68 -8.09
CA LEU A 240 -1.33 -10.69 -9.14
C LEU A 240 -2.12 -9.50 -8.61
N GLU A 241 -3.14 -9.75 -7.80
CA GLU A 241 -3.95 -8.67 -7.21
C GLU A 241 -3.12 -7.79 -6.29
N TRP A 242 -2.25 -8.39 -5.47
CA TRP A 242 -1.31 -7.63 -4.69
C TRP A 242 -0.35 -6.79 -5.56
N VAL A 243 0.18 -7.35 -6.66
CA VAL A 243 1.05 -6.60 -7.58
C VAL A 243 0.28 -5.47 -8.27
N LEU A 244 -0.99 -5.67 -8.65
CA LEU A 244 -1.85 -4.60 -9.17
C LEU A 244 -1.94 -3.44 -8.16
N LEU A 245 -2.20 -3.75 -6.89
CA LEU A 245 -2.25 -2.74 -5.84
C LEU A 245 -0.89 -2.06 -5.66
N ALA A 246 0.21 -2.82 -5.74
CA ALA A 246 1.56 -2.28 -5.68
C ALA A 246 1.84 -1.33 -6.86
N CYS A 247 1.46 -1.67 -8.10
CA CYS A 247 1.57 -0.78 -9.27
C CYS A 247 0.81 0.53 -9.09
N GLN A 248 -0.30 0.51 -8.34
CA GLN A 248 -1.08 1.69 -7.96
C GLN A 248 -0.48 2.46 -6.76
N GLY A 249 0.71 2.09 -6.30
CA GLY A 249 1.43 2.71 -5.20
C GLY A 249 0.93 2.34 -3.80
N ASN A 250 0.09 1.30 -3.65
CA ASN A 250 -0.39 0.91 -2.33
C ASN A 250 0.76 0.36 -1.47
N PRO A 251 0.91 0.82 -0.22
CA PRO A 251 2.04 0.44 0.65
C PRO A 251 1.76 -0.85 1.46
N PHE A 252 0.86 -1.73 1.02
CA PHE A 252 0.45 -2.90 1.81
C PHE A 252 1.41 -4.06 1.64
N ARG A 253 1.76 -4.72 2.75
CA ARG A 253 2.69 -5.85 2.72
C ARG A 253 2.02 -7.06 2.09
N LEU A 254 2.77 -7.83 1.31
CA LEU A 254 2.27 -9.04 0.66
C LEU A 254 1.74 -10.06 1.69
N VAL A 255 2.46 -10.22 2.80
CA VAL A 255 2.08 -11.15 3.86
C VAL A 255 0.74 -10.79 4.50
N ASP A 256 0.56 -9.53 4.86
CA ASP A 256 -0.68 -9.05 5.49
C ASP A 256 -1.86 -9.19 4.51
N PHE A 257 -1.64 -8.85 3.23
CA PHE A 257 -2.64 -9.00 2.18
C PHE A 257 -3.08 -10.46 1.99
N LEU A 258 -2.13 -11.40 1.89
CA LEU A 258 -2.46 -12.81 1.69
C LEU A 258 -3.20 -13.41 2.88
N GLY A 259 -2.82 -13.04 4.11
CA GLY A 259 -3.49 -13.53 5.32
C GLY A 259 -4.91 -13.00 5.44
N ASP A 260 -5.07 -11.71 5.17
CA ASP A 260 -6.38 -11.08 5.13
C ASP A 260 -7.29 -11.72 4.07
N TYR A 261 -6.76 -11.94 2.86
CA TYR A 261 -7.50 -12.62 1.81
C TYR A 261 -7.92 -14.04 2.21
N GLN A 262 -7.02 -14.82 2.83
CA GLN A 262 -7.31 -16.19 3.26
C GLN A 262 -8.49 -16.22 4.25
N ILE A 263 -8.51 -15.30 5.21
CA ILE A 263 -9.59 -15.22 6.20
C ILE A 263 -10.90 -14.79 5.54
N LEU A 264 -10.85 -13.80 4.65
CA LEU A 264 -12.05 -13.33 3.94
C LEU A 264 -12.62 -14.38 2.97
N GLU A 265 -11.77 -15.20 2.36
CA GLU A 265 -12.21 -16.33 1.53
C GLU A 265 -13.01 -17.35 2.37
N ILE A 266 -12.58 -17.62 3.60
CA ILE A 266 -13.23 -18.58 4.50
C ILE A 266 -14.51 -17.98 5.11
N GLU A 267 -14.42 -16.77 5.67
CA GLU A 267 -15.46 -16.19 6.52
C GLU A 267 -16.55 -15.48 5.72
N VAL A 268 -16.21 -14.88 4.57
CA VAL A 268 -17.17 -14.11 3.75
C VAL A 268 -17.26 -14.59 2.30
N ASN A 269 -16.68 -15.77 1.98
CA ASN A 269 -16.66 -16.34 0.64
C ASN A 269 -16.14 -15.36 -0.42
N LEU A 270 -15.09 -14.59 -0.09
CA LEU A 270 -14.50 -13.63 -1.01
C LEU A 270 -13.96 -14.34 -2.27
N LEU A 271 -14.50 -13.98 -3.43
CA LEU A 271 -14.09 -14.52 -4.72
C LEU A 271 -13.04 -13.63 -5.38
N LEU A 272 -12.09 -14.28 -6.06
CA LEU A 272 -11.08 -13.58 -6.85
C LEU A 272 -11.70 -12.86 -8.04
N ASP A 273 -11.20 -11.66 -8.31
CA ASP A 273 -11.57 -10.88 -9.49
C ASP A 273 -11.09 -11.59 -10.77
N SER A 274 -12.03 -11.99 -11.62
CA SER A 274 -11.73 -12.63 -12.91
C SER A 274 -11.03 -11.70 -13.89
N GLU A 275 -11.15 -10.38 -13.71
CA GLU A 275 -10.58 -9.36 -14.59
C GLU A 275 -9.19 -8.89 -14.12
N ILE A 276 -8.63 -9.52 -13.08
CA ILE A 276 -7.39 -9.05 -12.46
C ILE A 276 -6.22 -8.94 -13.44
N LEU A 277 -6.16 -9.84 -14.43
CA LEU A 277 -5.14 -9.81 -15.47
C LEU A 277 -5.27 -8.56 -16.35
N GLY A 278 -6.47 -8.22 -16.82
CA GLY A 278 -6.68 -7.03 -17.65
C GLY A 278 -6.32 -5.76 -16.90
N ARG A 279 -6.79 -5.63 -15.65
CA ARG A 279 -6.49 -4.49 -14.77
C ARG A 279 -5.00 -4.36 -14.47
N LEU A 280 -4.31 -5.48 -14.27
CA LEU A 280 -2.85 -5.50 -14.07
C LEU A 280 -2.09 -5.06 -15.32
N MET A 281 -2.49 -5.52 -16.50
CA MET A 281 -1.89 -5.08 -17.78
C MET A 281 -2.02 -3.57 -17.95
N GLU A 282 -3.23 -3.01 -17.72
CA GLU A 282 -3.48 -1.57 -17.81
C GLU A 282 -2.66 -0.77 -16.79
N ALA A 283 -2.62 -1.24 -15.53
CA ALA A 283 -1.83 -0.58 -14.49
C ALA A 283 -0.32 -0.63 -14.81
N TRP A 284 0.15 -1.73 -15.37
CA TRP A 284 1.54 -1.89 -15.79
C TRP A 284 1.91 -0.99 -16.97
N GLU A 285 1.01 -0.80 -17.94
CA GLU A 285 1.20 0.12 -19.06
C GLU A 285 1.29 1.57 -18.59
N LYS A 286 0.37 1.99 -17.70
CA LYS A 286 0.40 3.32 -17.07
C LYS A 286 1.72 3.55 -16.32
N LEU A 287 2.15 2.56 -15.54
CA LEU A 287 3.40 2.60 -14.80
C LEU A 287 4.63 2.69 -15.72
N SER A 288 4.61 1.94 -16.82
CA SER A 288 5.70 1.93 -17.80
C SER A 288 5.81 3.25 -18.57
N THR A 289 4.68 3.96 -18.71
CA THR A 289 4.61 5.27 -19.36
C THR A 289 5.25 6.36 -18.51
N ASP A 290 4.96 6.40 -17.20
CA ASP A 290 5.56 7.35 -16.26
C ASP A 290 6.02 6.66 -14.96
N PRO A 291 7.21 6.05 -14.96
CA PRO A 291 7.74 5.36 -13.78
C PRO A 291 8.14 6.33 -12.65
N VAL A 292 8.46 7.59 -12.98
CA VAL A 292 8.86 8.60 -12.00
C VAL A 292 7.65 9.07 -11.21
N GLN A 293 6.56 9.41 -11.90
CA GLN A 293 5.29 9.76 -11.25
C GLN A 293 4.75 8.58 -10.43
N SER A 294 4.84 7.36 -10.95
CA SER A 294 4.40 6.15 -10.23
C SER A 294 5.20 5.94 -8.94
N SER A 295 6.52 6.10 -8.98
CA SER A 295 7.37 6.03 -7.78
C SER A 295 7.07 7.17 -6.79
N ALA A 296 6.81 8.39 -7.26
CA ALA A 296 6.47 9.52 -6.41
C ALA A 296 5.12 9.30 -5.71
N MET A 297 4.13 8.77 -6.44
CA MET A 297 2.83 8.39 -5.89
C MET A 297 2.97 7.31 -4.81
N ALA A 298 3.78 6.27 -5.05
CA ALA A 298 4.04 5.23 -4.05
C ALA A 298 4.69 5.78 -2.78
N ALA A 299 5.69 6.65 -2.93
CA ALA A 299 6.33 7.33 -1.81
C ALA A 299 5.34 8.20 -1.01
N ALA A 300 4.45 8.93 -1.70
CA ALA A 300 3.41 9.75 -1.07
C ALA A 300 2.40 8.89 -0.29
N LYS A 301 1.88 7.81 -0.89
CA LYS A 301 0.96 6.89 -0.22
C LYS A 301 1.59 6.21 0.99
N LYS A 302 2.87 5.85 0.89
CA LYS A 302 3.64 5.32 2.00
C LYS A 302 3.81 6.36 3.13
N ALA A 303 4.08 7.62 2.79
CA ALA A 303 4.15 8.70 3.76
C ALA A 303 2.81 8.95 4.45
N ASN A 304 1.70 8.94 3.69
CA ASN A 304 0.34 9.06 4.22
C ASN A 304 0.00 7.92 5.18
N LEU A 305 0.32 6.66 4.83
CA LEU A 305 0.17 5.53 5.76
C LEU A 305 0.89 5.81 7.08
N ILE A 306 2.16 6.21 7.05
CA ILE A 306 2.94 6.49 8.26
C ILE A 306 2.32 7.64 9.06
N ALA A 307 1.92 8.72 8.38
CA ALA A 307 1.37 9.91 9.02
C ALA A 307 -0.01 9.66 9.67
N TRP A 308 -0.85 8.84 9.03
CA TRP A 308 -2.21 8.57 9.51
C TRP A 308 -2.28 7.43 10.51
N THR A 309 -1.30 6.51 10.52
CA THR A 309 -1.30 5.34 11.41
C THR A 309 -1.59 5.71 12.87
N PRO A 310 -0.94 6.70 13.52
CA PRO A 310 -1.21 6.99 14.92
C PRO A 310 -2.63 7.44 15.21
N ARG A 311 -3.20 8.25 14.32
CA ARG A 311 -4.57 8.74 14.46
C ARG A 311 -5.58 7.61 14.29
N ILE A 312 -5.40 6.78 13.26
CA ILE A 312 -6.26 5.61 13.01
C ILE A 312 -6.16 4.64 14.18
N PHE A 313 -4.96 4.37 14.70
CA PHE A 313 -4.77 3.46 15.82
C PHE A 313 -5.50 3.92 17.09
N ALA A 314 -5.53 5.24 17.35
CA ALA A 314 -6.33 5.80 18.44
C ALA A 314 -7.84 5.57 18.22
N MET A 315 -8.34 5.73 17.00
CA MET A 315 -9.75 5.43 16.66
C MET A 315 -10.09 3.93 16.78
N LEU A 316 -9.16 3.05 16.42
CA LEU A 316 -9.32 1.60 16.56
C LEU A 316 -9.37 1.15 18.03
N LYS A 317 -8.66 1.86 18.93
CA LYS A 317 -8.69 1.62 20.38
C LYS A 317 -9.89 2.23 21.09
N TYR A 318 -10.66 3.07 20.41
CA TYR A 318 -11.81 3.73 20.99
C TYR A 318 -13.12 3.00 20.63
N PRO A 319 -14.06 2.84 21.57
CA PRO A 319 -15.41 2.35 21.29
C PRO A 319 -16.09 3.08 20.13
N GLY A 320 -16.79 2.36 19.25
CA GLY A 320 -17.48 3.00 18.11
C GLY A 320 -16.56 3.30 16.91
N THR A 321 -15.45 2.56 16.80
CA THR A 321 -14.48 2.63 15.69
C THR A 321 -15.08 2.85 14.29
N PRO A 322 -16.13 2.13 13.83
CA PRO A 322 -16.61 2.29 12.46
C PRO A 322 -17.06 3.72 12.15
N LEU A 323 -17.74 4.38 13.09
CA LEU A 323 -18.24 5.76 12.94
C LEU A 323 -17.11 6.78 12.98
N LEU A 324 -16.09 6.56 13.81
CA LEU A 324 -14.92 7.43 13.89
C LEU A 324 -14.13 7.42 12.58
N LEU A 325 -13.87 6.23 12.03
CA LEU A 325 -13.19 6.09 10.75
C LEU A 325 -14.02 6.66 9.61
N HIS A 326 -15.34 6.44 9.62
CA HIS A 326 -16.28 7.01 8.65
C HIS A 326 -16.18 8.55 8.64
N SER A 327 -16.32 9.19 9.80
CA SER A 327 -16.19 10.64 9.94
C SER A 327 -14.82 11.14 9.49
N TRP A 328 -13.74 10.42 9.82
CA TRP A 328 -12.39 10.81 9.43
C TRP A 328 -12.17 10.75 7.91
N VAL A 329 -12.73 9.75 7.22
CA VAL A 329 -12.68 9.70 5.75
C VAL A 329 -13.43 10.90 5.15
N HIS A 330 -14.59 11.25 5.69
CA HIS A 330 -15.41 12.37 5.19
C HIS A 330 -14.81 13.76 5.45
N GLU A 331 -13.79 13.90 6.31
CA GLU A 331 -13.06 15.19 6.47
C GLU A 331 -12.43 15.68 5.16
N CYS A 332 -12.13 14.77 4.22
CA CYS A 332 -11.57 15.10 2.90
C CYS A 332 -12.58 14.92 1.75
N TRP A 333 -13.87 15.16 2.00
CA TRP A 333 -14.94 14.96 1.03
C TRP A 333 -14.73 15.64 -0.33
N GLU A 334 -13.96 16.73 -0.40
CA GLU A 334 -13.62 17.44 -1.65
C GLU A 334 -12.62 16.67 -2.54
N ASN A 335 -11.90 15.68 -1.98
CA ASN A 335 -10.84 14.92 -2.65
C ASN A 335 -11.13 13.42 -2.63
N ARG A 336 -11.76 12.92 -3.71
CA ARG A 336 -12.19 11.52 -3.86
C ARG A 336 -11.04 10.52 -3.78
N ASP A 337 -9.89 10.85 -4.36
CA ASP A 337 -8.72 9.97 -4.35
C ASP A 337 -8.15 9.83 -2.94
N GLU A 338 -8.11 10.93 -2.18
CA GLU A 338 -7.71 10.91 -0.78
C GLU A 338 -8.71 10.13 0.09
N MET A 339 -10.02 10.25 -0.15
CA MET A 339 -11.02 9.42 0.54
C MET A 339 -10.77 7.93 0.31
N LYS A 340 -10.58 7.50 -0.94
CA LYS A 340 -10.28 6.11 -1.29
C LYS A 340 -8.99 5.63 -0.62
N GLU A 341 -7.98 6.49 -0.57
CA GLU A 341 -6.71 6.19 0.11
C GLU A 341 -6.89 6.04 1.63
N ARG A 342 -7.61 6.95 2.28
CA ARG A 342 -7.92 6.88 3.72
C ARG A 342 -8.68 5.60 4.06
N VAL A 343 -9.67 5.23 3.24
CA VAL A 343 -10.41 3.97 3.36
C VAL A 343 -9.46 2.77 3.27
N GLY A 344 -8.58 2.75 2.27
CA GLY A 344 -7.59 1.69 2.09
C GLY A 344 -6.65 1.55 3.29
N VAL A 345 -6.12 2.67 3.80
CA VAL A 345 -5.21 2.68 4.96
C VAL A 345 -5.92 2.25 6.24
N ALA A 346 -7.12 2.76 6.50
CA ALA A 346 -7.92 2.37 7.67
C ALA A 346 -8.25 0.88 7.65
N ARG A 347 -8.71 0.37 6.49
CA ARG A 347 -8.98 -1.05 6.30
C ARG A 347 -7.73 -1.91 6.52
N TYR A 348 -6.59 -1.50 5.97
CA TYR A 348 -5.34 -2.24 6.11
C TYR A 348 -4.88 -2.36 7.57
N LEU A 349 -4.99 -1.28 8.35
CA LEU A 349 -4.61 -1.28 9.76
C LEU A 349 -5.60 -2.05 10.63
N TRP A 350 -6.90 -1.90 10.36
CA TRP A 350 -7.94 -2.62 11.11
C TRP A 350 -7.92 -4.12 10.81
N SER A 351 -7.68 -4.53 9.57
CA SER A 351 -7.66 -5.95 9.20
C SER A 351 -6.54 -6.74 9.89
N GLN A 352 -5.55 -6.10 10.49
CA GLN A 352 -4.56 -6.80 11.33
C GLN A 352 -5.14 -7.37 12.64
N HIS A 353 -6.40 -7.02 12.95
CA HIS A 353 -7.05 -7.37 14.21
C HIS A 353 -8.46 -7.93 14.00
N ASP A 354 -9.22 -7.39 13.04
CA ASP A 354 -10.54 -7.90 12.65
C ASP A 354 -10.75 -7.75 11.14
N HIS A 355 -10.44 -8.82 10.41
CA HIS A 355 -10.50 -8.90 8.96
C HIS A 355 -11.91 -8.64 8.41
N VAL A 356 -12.91 -9.28 9.00
CA VAL A 356 -14.28 -9.27 8.50
C VAL A 356 -14.92 -7.91 8.74
N ALA A 357 -14.79 -7.35 9.95
CA ALA A 357 -15.35 -6.03 10.24
C ALA A 357 -14.69 -4.93 9.37
N ALA A 358 -13.37 -4.97 9.22
CA ALA A 358 -12.64 -4.02 8.37
C ALA A 358 -13.10 -4.11 6.90
N PHE A 359 -13.32 -5.31 6.38
CA PHE A 359 -13.80 -5.53 5.01
C PHE A 359 -15.23 -5.04 4.79
N ILE A 360 -16.16 -5.37 5.71
CA ILE A 360 -17.55 -4.91 5.62
C ILE A 360 -17.60 -3.37 5.64
N TRP A 361 -16.87 -2.75 6.57
CA TRP A 361 -16.78 -1.30 6.66
C TRP A 361 -16.22 -0.68 5.37
N GLN A 362 -15.14 -1.25 4.83
CA GLN A 362 -14.54 -0.78 3.58
C GLN A 362 -15.56 -0.80 2.43
N ARG A 363 -16.32 -1.90 2.28
CA ARG A 363 -17.33 -2.00 1.21
C ARG A 363 -18.38 -0.92 1.33
N GLN A 364 -18.93 -0.71 2.53
CA GLN A 364 -19.90 0.36 2.79
C GLN A 364 -19.33 1.73 2.40
N MET A 365 -18.10 2.04 2.81
CA MET A 365 -17.45 3.30 2.45
C MET A 365 -17.23 3.46 0.94
N MET A 366 -16.81 2.41 0.26
CA MET A 366 -16.58 2.46 -1.20
C MET A 366 -17.89 2.62 -1.97
N ASP A 367 -18.98 1.99 -1.52
CA ASP A 367 -20.32 2.14 -2.09
C ASP A 367 -20.84 3.58 -1.91
N GLU A 368 -20.61 4.20 -0.74
CA GLU A 368 -20.94 5.61 -0.50
C GLU A 368 -20.13 6.57 -1.39
N ILE A 369 -18.83 6.35 -1.52
CA ILE A 369 -17.96 7.17 -2.39
C ILE A 369 -18.46 7.09 -3.84
N LYS A 370 -18.80 5.89 -4.31
CA LYS A 370 -19.32 5.66 -5.66
C LYS A 370 -20.69 6.33 -5.86
N ALA A 371 -21.63 6.15 -4.94
CA ALA A 371 -22.95 6.77 -5.02
C ALA A 371 -22.86 8.31 -5.13
N TYR A 372 -21.88 8.90 -4.45
CA TYR A 372 -21.64 10.33 -4.58
C TYR A 372 -20.99 10.72 -5.92
N GLU A 373 -20.06 9.92 -6.44
CA GLU A 373 -19.49 10.13 -7.78
C GLU A 373 -20.60 10.17 -8.84
N GLU A 374 -21.58 9.27 -8.74
CA GLU A 374 -22.75 9.21 -9.63
C GLU A 374 -23.70 10.41 -9.47
N TYR A 375 -23.79 11.03 -8.29
CA TYR A 375 -24.63 12.21 -8.06
C TYR A 375 -24.05 13.51 -8.66
N GLN A 376 -22.73 13.58 -8.83
CA GLN A 376 -22.05 14.78 -9.36
C GLN A 376 -21.94 14.82 -10.89
N THR A 377 -22.12 13.68 -11.55
CA THR A 377 -22.15 13.55 -13.02
C THR A 377 -23.55 13.75 -13.57
#